data_AF-R9IHV1-F1
#
_entry.id   AF-R9IHV1-F1
#
_cell.length_a   1.000
_cell.length_b   1.000
_cell.length_c   1.000
_cell.angle_alpha   90.00
_cell.angle_beta   90.00
_cell.angle_gamma   90.00
#
_symmetry.space_group_name_H-M   'P 1'
#
loop_
_entity.id
_entity.type
_entity.pdbx_description
1 polymer ?
#
loop_
_entity_poly.entity_id
_entity_poly.type
_entity_poly.pdbx_seq_one_letter_code
_entity_poly.pdbx_strand_id
1 'polypeptide(L)'
;MAVKQTAGRTALGEFAPKFAELNDDVLFGQVWSREDKMSLRDRSLITVVSLLSQGLTDTSFVHHLEAAKANGITKTEIAEIITHAAFYAGWPKAWAAFRLAKEIWNNETDGTDEKALHEKSFVFPIGQPNDAFAQYFSGQSYLNPISKEQVGIFNVTFEPGCRNNWHIHHADKGGGQILVCVAGRGFYQEWEKEPICMTAGDTVNIPADCFSPYM
;
A
#
# COMPACT_ATOMS: atom_id res chain seq x y z
N MET A 1 -19.20 -12.95 13.46
CA MET A 1 -19.48 -12.88 14.91
C MET A 1 -19.40 -11.41 15.29
N ALA A 2 -20.41 -10.89 15.98
CA ALA A 2 -20.39 -9.50 16.45
C ALA A 2 -19.15 -9.27 17.32
N VAL A 3 -18.33 -8.29 16.97
CA VAL A 3 -17.22 -7.85 17.82
C VAL A 3 -17.82 -7.35 19.12
N LYS A 4 -17.43 -7.95 20.25
CA LYS A 4 -17.95 -7.56 21.56
C LYS A 4 -17.32 -6.24 21.97
N GLN A 5 -18.03 -5.14 21.74
CA GLN A 5 -17.62 -3.80 22.16
C GLN A 5 -17.82 -3.64 23.67
N THR A 6 -16.83 -3.09 24.37
CA THR A 6 -16.88 -2.84 25.82
C THR A 6 -16.43 -1.42 26.21
N ALA A 7 -16.12 -0.56 25.23
CA ALA A 7 -15.60 0.78 25.47
C ALA A 7 -16.53 1.63 26.36
N GLY A 8 -17.85 1.50 26.20
CA GLY A 8 -18.84 2.21 27.02
C GLY A 8 -18.71 1.83 28.48
N ARG A 9 -18.72 0.53 28.80
CA ARG A 9 -18.55 0.04 30.18
C ARG A 9 -17.18 0.37 30.76
N THR A 10 -16.12 0.28 29.97
CA THR A 10 -14.76 0.62 30.44
C THR A 10 -14.65 2.10 30.80
N ALA A 11 -15.19 3.00 29.99
CA ALA A 11 -15.02 4.44 30.19
C ALA A 11 -16.07 5.07 31.12
N LEU A 12 -17.31 4.56 31.09
CA LEU A 12 -18.47 5.22 31.71
C LEU A 12 -19.26 4.30 32.65
N GLY A 13 -18.77 3.10 32.96
CA GLY A 13 -19.51 2.10 33.74
C GLY A 13 -19.97 2.59 35.12
N GLU A 14 -19.15 3.36 35.82
CA GLU A 14 -19.52 3.93 37.13
C GLU A 14 -20.31 5.24 37.01
N PHE A 15 -19.92 6.11 36.06
CA PHE A 15 -20.50 7.44 35.93
C PHE A 15 -21.88 7.44 35.26
N ALA A 16 -22.04 6.68 34.18
CA ALA A 16 -23.26 6.60 33.38
C ALA A 16 -23.53 5.15 32.93
N PRO A 17 -23.82 4.23 33.86
CA PRO A 17 -23.93 2.78 33.60
C PRO A 17 -24.93 2.44 32.50
N LYS A 18 -26.07 3.16 32.45
CA LYS A 18 -27.09 2.90 31.42
C LYS A 18 -26.62 3.32 30.03
N PHE A 19 -25.91 4.45 29.93
CA PHE A 19 -25.36 4.88 28.65
C PHE A 19 -24.29 3.90 28.16
N ALA A 20 -23.41 3.45 29.06
CA ALA A 20 -22.41 2.42 28.79
C ALA A 20 -23.04 1.12 28.26
N GLU A 21 -24.09 0.63 28.91
CA GLU A 21 -24.85 -0.54 28.47
C GLU A 21 -25.47 -0.34 27.06
N LEU A 22 -26.14 0.80 26.82
CA LEU A 22 -26.77 1.09 25.53
C LEU A 22 -25.74 1.22 24.40
N ASN A 23 -24.57 1.81 24.67
CA ASN A 23 -23.47 1.89 23.72
C ASN A 23 -22.99 0.49 23.31
N ASP A 24 -22.66 -0.33 24.29
CA ASP A 24 -22.01 -1.62 24.02
C ASP A 24 -23.01 -2.65 23.47
N ASP A 25 -24.18 -2.77 24.09
CA ASP A 25 -25.12 -3.86 23.78
C ASP A 25 -26.07 -3.49 22.65
N VAL A 26 -26.58 -2.25 22.62
CA VAL A 26 -27.60 -1.85 21.65
C VAL A 26 -26.96 -1.26 20.41
N LEU A 27 -26.16 -0.20 20.54
CA LEU A 27 -25.55 0.44 19.39
C LEU A 27 -24.62 -0.53 18.65
N PHE A 28 -23.59 -1.04 19.31
CA PHE A 28 -22.64 -1.95 18.65
C PHE A 28 -23.14 -3.40 18.59
N GLY A 29 -23.62 -3.93 19.72
CA GLY A 29 -24.07 -5.32 19.82
C GLY A 29 -25.32 -5.68 19.01
N GLN A 30 -26.19 -4.71 18.70
CA GLN A 30 -27.40 -4.96 17.90
C GLN A 30 -27.43 -4.16 16.60
N VAL A 31 -27.28 -2.83 16.62
CA VAL A 31 -27.51 -2.01 15.42
C VAL A 31 -26.39 -2.19 14.39
N TRP A 32 -25.12 -2.06 14.80
CA TRP A 32 -23.97 -2.25 13.91
C TRP A 32 -23.79 -3.71 13.49
N SER A 33 -24.17 -4.66 14.35
CA SER A 33 -24.05 -6.10 14.10
C SER A 33 -25.06 -6.67 13.09
N ARG A 34 -26.02 -5.86 12.60
CA ARG A 34 -27.01 -6.25 11.56
C ARG A 34 -26.40 -6.18 10.15
N GLU A 35 -25.29 -6.88 9.97
CA GLU A 35 -24.51 -6.91 8.72
C GLU A 35 -25.28 -7.60 7.58
N ASP A 36 -26.20 -8.51 7.91
CA ASP A 36 -27.10 -9.17 6.96
C ASP A 36 -28.09 -8.20 6.28
N LYS A 37 -28.28 -7.01 6.86
CA LYS A 37 -29.18 -5.96 6.31
C LYS A 37 -28.43 -4.83 5.63
N MET A 38 -27.24 -4.49 6.13
CA MET A 38 -26.41 -3.42 5.59
C MET A 38 -24.98 -3.63 6.08
N SER A 39 -24.03 -3.58 5.16
CA SER A 39 -22.61 -3.83 5.43
C SER A 39 -22.04 -2.82 6.42
N LEU A 40 -20.99 -3.22 7.14
CA LEU A 40 -20.23 -2.29 8.00
C LEU A 40 -19.65 -1.12 7.20
N ARG A 41 -19.26 -1.37 5.94
CA ARG A 41 -18.80 -0.34 5.01
C ARG A 41 -19.85 0.77 4.82
N ASP A 42 -21.07 0.39 4.46
CA ASP A 42 -22.12 1.36 4.16
C ASP A 42 -22.65 2.05 5.42
N ARG A 43 -22.67 1.34 6.56
CA ARG A 43 -22.95 1.94 7.87
C ARG A 43 -21.93 3.01 8.22
N SER A 44 -20.64 2.70 8.07
CA SER A 44 -19.56 3.67 8.26
C SER A 44 -19.71 4.89 7.35
N LEU A 45 -20.05 4.70 6.08
CA LEU A 45 -20.31 5.81 5.15
C LEU A 45 -21.40 6.74 5.68
N ILE A 46 -22.56 6.18 6.03
CA ILE A 46 -23.72 6.97 6.51
C ILE A 46 -23.37 7.69 7.82
N THR A 47 -22.66 7.03 8.73
CA THR A 47 -22.24 7.64 9.99
C THR A 47 -21.27 8.79 9.75
N VAL A 48 -20.26 8.62 8.89
CA VAL A 48 -19.31 9.68 8.53
C VAL A 48 -20.03 10.90 7.93
N VAL A 49 -20.93 10.69 6.97
CA VAL A 49 -21.71 11.78 6.37
C VAL A 49 -22.59 12.48 7.42
N SER A 50 -23.19 11.73 8.34
CA SER A 50 -24.04 12.27 9.40
C SER A 50 -23.24 13.14 10.39
N LEU A 51 -22.05 12.71 10.79
CA LEU A 51 -21.18 13.46 11.71
C LEU A 51 -20.59 14.70 11.03
N LEU A 52 -20.12 14.56 9.78
CA LEU A 52 -19.68 15.68 8.95
C LEU A 52 -20.79 16.74 8.83
N SER A 53 -22.03 16.31 8.56
CA SER A 53 -23.16 17.23 8.37
C SER A 53 -23.49 18.03 9.62
N GLN A 54 -23.22 17.49 10.80
CA GLN A 54 -23.35 18.19 12.08
C GLN A 54 -22.16 19.12 12.38
N GLY A 55 -21.07 19.03 11.62
CA GLY A 55 -19.86 19.82 11.83
C GLY A 55 -19.00 19.29 12.97
N LEU A 56 -19.12 18.01 13.33
CA LEU A 56 -18.29 17.38 14.35
C LEU A 56 -16.87 17.17 13.82
N THR A 57 -15.89 17.54 14.63
CA THR A 57 -14.46 17.49 14.29
C THR A 57 -13.59 17.06 15.47
N ASP A 58 -14.19 16.32 16.41
CA ASP A 58 -13.51 15.82 17.60
C ASP A 58 -13.04 14.36 17.41
N THR A 59 -12.56 13.76 18.49
CA THR A 59 -12.08 12.37 18.52
C THR A 59 -13.14 11.34 18.12
N SER A 60 -14.44 11.64 18.31
CA SER A 60 -15.52 10.75 17.88
C SER A 60 -15.56 10.65 16.36
N PHE A 61 -15.43 11.79 15.66
CA PHE A 61 -15.41 11.78 14.20
C PHE A 61 -14.16 11.10 13.64
N VAL A 62 -13.00 11.30 14.28
CA VAL A 62 -11.76 10.58 13.95
C VAL A 62 -11.96 9.06 14.05
N HIS A 63 -12.54 8.56 15.15
CA HIS A 63 -12.77 7.12 15.33
C HIS A 63 -13.67 6.53 14.24
N HIS A 64 -14.71 7.26 13.83
CA HIS A 64 -15.60 6.80 12.75
C HIS A 64 -14.96 6.86 11.36
N LEU A 65 -14.04 7.80 11.13
CA LEU A 65 -13.21 7.83 9.93
C LEU A 65 -12.23 6.63 9.90
N GLU A 66 -11.57 6.30 11.01
CA GLU A 66 -10.72 5.11 11.13
C GLU A 66 -11.51 3.81 10.90
N ALA A 67 -12.70 3.72 11.50
CA ALA A 67 -13.60 2.58 11.29
C ALA A 67 -14.07 2.49 9.83
N ALA A 68 -14.35 3.62 9.18
CA ALA A 68 -14.66 3.66 7.75
C ALA A 68 -13.51 3.11 6.89
N LYS A 69 -12.26 3.50 7.18
CA LYS A 69 -11.08 2.94 6.52
C LYS A 69 -10.97 1.43 6.75
N ALA A 70 -11.07 0.98 8.00
CA ALA A 70 -10.99 -0.44 8.36
C ALA A 70 -12.10 -1.29 7.72
N ASN A 71 -13.28 -0.71 7.50
CA ASN A 71 -14.41 -1.34 6.83
C ASN A 71 -14.37 -1.23 5.30
N GLY A 72 -13.26 -0.75 4.72
CA GLY A 72 -13.01 -0.80 3.28
C GLY A 72 -13.44 0.44 2.49
N ILE A 73 -13.67 1.59 3.14
CA ILE A 73 -13.78 2.87 2.40
C ILE A 73 -12.38 3.32 1.99
N THR A 74 -12.16 3.36 0.67
CA THR A 74 -10.88 3.74 0.08
C THR A 74 -10.61 5.24 0.17
N LYS A 75 -9.37 5.65 -0.09
CA LYS A 75 -9.01 7.08 -0.13
C LYS A 75 -9.81 7.85 -1.19
N THR A 76 -9.96 7.27 -2.38
CA THR A 76 -10.74 7.88 -3.46
C THR A 76 -12.20 8.03 -3.05
N GLU A 77 -12.80 7.01 -2.46
CA GLU A 77 -14.19 7.06 -2.02
C GLU A 77 -14.42 8.08 -0.91
N ILE A 78 -13.57 8.13 0.13
CA ILE A 78 -13.75 9.13 1.19
C ILE A 78 -13.59 10.56 0.66
N ALA A 79 -12.68 10.77 -0.31
CA ALA A 79 -12.51 12.05 -0.96
C ALA A 79 -13.78 12.48 -1.73
N GLU A 80 -14.37 11.57 -2.49
CA GLU A 80 -15.62 11.81 -3.21
C GLU A 80 -16.83 11.98 -2.27
N ILE A 81 -16.92 11.18 -1.20
CA ILE A 81 -17.98 11.27 -0.19
C ILE A 81 -17.98 12.66 0.46
N ILE A 82 -16.82 13.14 0.93
CA ILE A 82 -16.69 14.46 1.56
C ILE A 82 -16.95 15.57 0.55
N THR A 83 -16.43 15.45 -0.68
CA THR A 83 -16.65 16.42 -1.76
C THR A 83 -18.14 16.54 -2.09
N HIS A 84 -18.82 15.41 -2.26
CA HIS A 84 -20.24 15.37 -2.55
C HIS A 84 -21.05 15.96 -1.39
N ALA A 85 -20.75 15.54 -0.16
CA ALA A 85 -21.41 16.06 1.05
C ALA A 85 -21.20 17.57 1.23
N ALA A 86 -20.10 18.15 0.74
CA ALA A 86 -19.83 19.59 0.85
C ALA A 86 -20.93 20.46 0.24
N PHE A 87 -21.57 20.00 -0.85
CA PHE A 87 -22.68 20.70 -1.50
C PHE A 87 -23.96 20.72 -0.64
N TYR A 88 -24.13 19.73 0.24
CA TYR A 88 -25.34 19.57 1.06
C TYR A 88 -25.15 20.03 2.51
N ALA A 89 -23.94 19.83 3.05
CA ALA A 89 -23.60 20.12 4.44
C ALA A 89 -22.85 21.44 4.64
N GLY A 90 -22.27 21.98 3.56
CA GLY A 90 -21.54 23.25 3.54
C GLY A 90 -20.01 23.09 3.49
N TRP A 91 -19.37 23.99 2.74
CA TRP A 91 -17.93 23.99 2.46
C TRP A 91 -17.03 24.02 3.72
N PRO A 92 -17.31 24.82 4.77
CA PRO A 92 -16.46 24.86 5.96
C PRO A 92 -16.37 23.52 6.70
N LYS A 93 -17.47 22.76 6.72
CA LYS A 93 -17.51 21.43 7.36
C LYS A 93 -16.71 20.42 6.55
N ALA A 94 -16.80 20.47 5.22
CA ALA A 94 -15.98 19.63 4.35
C ALA A 94 -14.48 19.89 4.53
N TRP A 95 -14.07 21.17 4.61
CA TRP A 95 -12.66 21.51 4.91
C TRP A 95 -12.18 20.95 6.23
N ALA A 96 -13.02 20.98 7.27
CA ALA A 96 -12.68 20.41 8.55
C ALA A 96 -12.57 18.88 8.49
N ALA A 97 -13.50 18.22 7.80
CA ALA A 97 -13.45 16.77 7.58
C ALA A 97 -12.23 16.34 6.77
N PHE A 98 -11.87 17.09 5.72
CA PHE A 98 -10.68 16.79 4.92
C PHE A 98 -9.37 16.88 5.70
N ARG A 99 -9.26 17.79 6.68
CA ARG A 99 -8.06 17.85 7.53
C ARG A 99 -7.85 16.53 8.27
N LEU A 100 -8.91 16.02 8.90
CA LEU A 100 -8.88 14.75 9.64
C LEU A 100 -8.73 13.54 8.71
N ALA A 101 -9.50 13.48 7.62
CA ALA A 101 -9.43 12.40 6.65
C ALA A 101 -8.04 12.32 5.99
N LYS A 102 -7.38 13.46 5.74
CA LYS A 102 -6.00 13.45 5.24
C LYS A 102 -5.05 12.79 6.23
N GLU A 103 -5.16 13.02 7.53
CA GLU A 103 -4.28 12.37 8.51
C GLU A 103 -4.48 10.84 8.50
N ILE A 104 -5.73 10.39 8.44
CA ILE A 104 -6.08 8.95 8.50
C ILE A 104 -5.72 8.20 7.22
N TRP A 105 -5.98 8.81 6.05
CA TRP A 105 -5.71 8.18 4.74
C TRP A 105 -4.36 8.55 4.12
N ASN A 106 -3.63 9.56 4.64
CA ASN A 106 -2.25 9.83 4.20
C ASN A 106 -1.19 9.26 5.15
N ASN A 107 -1.56 8.69 6.31
CA ASN A 107 -0.65 7.84 7.07
C ASN A 107 -0.25 6.56 6.30
N GLU A 108 -0.85 6.34 5.13
CA GLU A 108 -0.29 5.54 4.05
C GLU A 108 -0.28 6.44 2.80
N THR A 109 0.90 6.76 2.31
CA THR A 109 1.14 7.66 1.18
C THR A 109 0.35 7.24 -0.06
N ASP A 110 -0.50 8.14 -0.51
CA ASP A 110 -1.30 8.04 -1.71
C ASP A 110 -0.42 8.16 -2.96
N GLY A 111 -0.48 7.13 -3.80
CA GLY A 111 0.21 7.05 -5.10
C GLY A 111 1.13 5.84 -5.31
N THR A 112 1.38 4.98 -4.31
CA THR A 112 2.48 3.98 -4.37
C THR A 112 2.13 2.53 -3.98
N ASP A 113 0.85 2.13 -3.90
CA ASP A 113 0.51 0.87 -3.25
C ASP A 113 0.49 -0.39 -4.15
N GLU A 114 0.72 -0.30 -5.46
CA GLU A 114 1.11 -1.53 -6.22
C GLU A 114 2.48 -2.02 -5.77
N LYS A 115 3.45 -1.09 -5.62
CA LYS A 115 4.81 -1.40 -5.18
C LYS A 115 4.82 -1.97 -3.76
N ALA A 116 4.09 -1.37 -2.82
CA ALA A 116 4.06 -1.84 -1.43
C ALA A 116 3.23 -3.13 -1.24
N LEU A 117 2.13 -3.33 -1.97
CA LEU A 117 1.43 -4.62 -2.01
C LEU A 117 2.29 -5.71 -2.66
N HIS A 118 2.99 -5.38 -3.76
CA HIS A 118 3.96 -6.26 -4.41
C HIS A 118 5.07 -6.62 -3.43
N GLU A 119 5.72 -5.63 -2.79
CA GLU A 119 6.79 -5.83 -1.81
C GLU A 119 6.39 -6.75 -0.66
N LYS A 120 5.15 -6.63 -0.14
CA LYS A 120 4.62 -7.52 0.92
C LYS A 120 4.41 -8.98 0.46
N SER A 121 4.39 -9.24 -0.85
CA SER A 121 4.19 -10.58 -1.43
C SER A 121 5.49 -11.30 -1.82
N PHE A 122 6.66 -10.67 -1.72
CA PHE A 122 7.95 -11.26 -2.11
C PHE A 122 8.91 -11.50 -0.95
N VAL A 123 9.83 -12.44 -1.18
CA VAL A 123 10.84 -12.87 -0.20
C VAL A 123 11.92 -11.79 0.00
N PHE A 124 12.22 -11.00 -1.03
CA PHE A 124 13.20 -9.92 -0.96
C PHE A 124 12.53 -8.55 -1.14
N PRO A 125 12.82 -7.58 -0.26
CA PRO A 125 12.29 -6.22 -0.40
C PRO A 125 12.68 -5.59 -1.74
N ILE A 126 11.85 -4.67 -2.24
CA ILE A 126 12.11 -3.95 -3.49
C ILE A 126 13.23 -2.93 -3.30
N GLY A 127 13.26 -2.29 -2.13
CA GLY A 127 14.28 -1.30 -1.78
C GLY A 127 14.02 0.09 -2.34
N GLN A 128 15.09 0.90 -2.33
CA GLN A 128 15.04 2.31 -2.69
C GLN A 128 15.16 2.51 -4.21
N PRO A 129 14.66 3.63 -4.76
CA PRO A 129 14.92 4.02 -6.14
C PRO A 129 16.41 3.94 -6.48
N ASN A 130 16.74 3.34 -7.62
CA ASN A 130 18.12 3.13 -8.06
C ASN A 130 18.72 4.39 -8.73
N ASP A 131 18.48 5.56 -8.15
CA ASP A 131 18.69 6.85 -8.80
C ASP A 131 20.17 7.12 -9.12
N ALA A 132 21.08 6.59 -8.31
CA ALA A 132 22.53 6.70 -8.54
C ALA A 132 22.98 6.03 -9.85
N PHE A 133 22.20 5.09 -10.36
CA PHE A 133 22.48 4.36 -11.60
C PHE A 133 21.45 4.66 -12.69
N ALA A 134 20.54 5.62 -12.50
CA ALA A 134 19.44 5.90 -13.42
C ALA A 134 19.90 6.16 -14.87
N GLN A 135 21.10 6.72 -15.09
CA GLN A 135 21.68 6.92 -16.43
C GLN A 135 21.88 5.61 -17.23
N TYR A 136 21.91 4.46 -16.56
CA TYR A 136 22.07 3.14 -17.19
C TYR A 136 20.73 2.45 -17.45
N PHE A 137 19.61 3.08 -17.14
CA PHE A 137 18.28 2.51 -17.33
C PHE A 137 17.38 3.42 -18.16
N SER A 138 16.51 2.81 -18.95
CA SER A 138 15.30 3.46 -19.45
C SER A 138 14.15 3.05 -18.54
N GLY A 139 13.45 3.99 -17.92
CA GLY A 139 12.42 3.72 -16.90
C GLY A 139 12.97 3.64 -15.48
N GLN A 140 12.12 3.29 -14.50
CA GLN A 140 12.49 3.24 -13.09
C GLN A 140 12.91 1.83 -12.65
N SER A 141 14.05 1.76 -11.97
CA SER A 141 14.47 0.57 -11.22
C SER A 141 14.65 0.87 -9.74
N TYR A 142 14.63 -0.18 -8.93
CA TYR A 142 14.85 -0.16 -7.49
C TYR A 142 15.92 -1.17 -7.10
N LEU A 143 16.67 -0.85 -6.04
CA LEU A 143 17.78 -1.66 -5.58
C LEU A 143 17.66 -1.93 -4.08
N ASN A 144 17.71 -3.21 -3.72
CA ASN A 144 17.85 -3.65 -2.33
C ASN A 144 19.09 -4.55 -2.18
N PRO A 145 20.13 -4.13 -1.42
CA PRO A 145 21.26 -5.00 -1.11
C PRO A 145 20.83 -6.15 -0.19
N ILE A 146 21.02 -7.40 -0.65
CA ILE A 146 20.76 -8.62 0.15
C ILE A 146 22.03 -9.02 0.92
N SER A 147 23.18 -9.08 0.23
CA SER A 147 24.48 -9.31 0.84
C SER A 147 25.52 -8.41 0.18
N LYS A 148 26.36 -7.79 1.00
CA LYS A 148 27.55 -7.05 0.55
C LYS A 148 28.85 -7.78 0.91
N GLU A 149 28.75 -8.96 1.51
CA GLU A 149 29.88 -9.75 2.00
C GLU A 149 30.01 -11.05 1.19
N GLN A 150 31.26 -11.47 0.97
CA GLN A 150 31.67 -12.63 0.16
C GLN A 150 31.30 -12.52 -1.32
N VAL A 151 30.00 -12.57 -1.63
CA VAL A 151 29.42 -12.38 -2.97
C VAL A 151 28.38 -11.26 -2.86
N GLY A 152 28.51 -10.26 -3.72
CA GLY A 152 27.52 -9.19 -3.82
C GLY A 152 26.20 -9.72 -4.35
N ILE A 153 25.16 -9.70 -3.53
CA ILE A 153 23.80 -10.11 -3.90
C ILE A 153 22.88 -8.91 -3.75
N PHE A 154 22.19 -8.57 -4.84
CA PHE A 154 21.29 -7.44 -4.90
C PHE A 154 19.97 -7.88 -5.51
N ASN A 155 18.86 -7.48 -4.89
CA ASN A 155 17.55 -7.56 -5.54
C ASN A 155 17.36 -6.28 -6.36
N VAL A 156 17.18 -6.44 -7.67
CA VAL A 156 16.88 -5.32 -8.58
C VAL A 156 15.47 -5.51 -9.10
N THR A 157 14.60 -4.53 -8.85
CA THR A 157 13.21 -4.55 -9.30
C THR A 157 13.03 -3.52 -10.40
N PHE A 158 12.30 -3.90 -11.45
CA PHE A 158 12.04 -3.08 -12.61
C PHE A 158 10.55 -2.73 -12.65
N GLU A 159 10.22 -1.46 -12.91
CA GLU A 159 8.86 -1.14 -13.35
C GLU A 159 8.59 -1.78 -14.72
N PRO A 160 7.33 -2.11 -15.06
CA PRO A 160 6.98 -2.64 -16.37
C PRO A 160 7.55 -1.77 -17.51
N GLY A 161 8.33 -2.40 -18.39
CA GLY A 161 8.97 -1.72 -19.52
C GLY A 161 10.30 -1.02 -19.19
N CYS A 162 10.75 -1.04 -17.93
CA CYS A 162 12.10 -0.60 -17.58
C CYS A 162 13.14 -1.55 -18.19
N ARG A 163 14.27 -1.01 -18.66
CA ARG A 163 15.34 -1.78 -19.30
C ARG A 163 16.70 -1.26 -18.85
N ASN A 164 17.63 -2.17 -18.58
CA ASN A 164 19.04 -1.82 -18.46
C ASN A 164 19.63 -1.59 -19.85
N ASN A 165 20.50 -0.60 -19.98
CA ASN A 165 21.27 -0.35 -21.18
C ASN A 165 22.22 -1.52 -21.47
N TRP A 166 22.63 -1.65 -22.73
CA TRP A 166 23.65 -2.62 -23.10
C TRP A 166 24.97 -2.31 -22.38
N HIS A 167 25.57 -3.30 -21.70
CA HIS A 167 26.82 -3.13 -20.97
C HIS A 167 27.63 -4.44 -20.92
N ILE A 168 28.86 -4.31 -20.43
CA ILE A 168 29.82 -5.41 -20.27
C ILE A 168 30.28 -5.46 -18.82
N HIS A 169 30.34 -6.66 -18.24
CA HIS A 169 30.99 -6.91 -16.96
C HIS A 169 32.43 -7.36 -17.19
N HIS A 170 33.40 -6.52 -16.84
CA HIS A 170 34.82 -6.86 -16.97
C HIS A 170 35.35 -7.55 -15.71
N ALA A 171 36.17 -8.60 -15.89
CA ALA A 171 36.85 -9.27 -14.78
C ALA A 171 38.16 -9.93 -15.22
N ASP A 172 39.25 -9.70 -14.47
CA ASP A 172 40.58 -10.20 -14.83
C ASP A 172 40.79 -11.70 -14.53
N LYS A 173 40.09 -12.27 -13.54
CA LYS A 173 40.21 -13.69 -13.14
C LYS A 173 38.93 -14.23 -12.52
N GLY A 174 38.08 -14.86 -13.34
CA GLY A 174 36.80 -15.41 -12.89
C GLY A 174 35.84 -14.29 -12.49
N GLY A 175 34.69 -14.22 -13.14
CA GLY A 175 33.74 -13.14 -12.91
C GLY A 175 32.61 -13.17 -13.92
N GLY A 176 31.81 -12.11 -13.89
CA GLY A 176 30.55 -12.03 -14.61
C GLY A 176 29.41 -11.75 -13.64
N GLN A 177 28.19 -12.03 -14.10
CA GLN A 177 26.97 -11.82 -13.32
C GLN A 177 26.08 -13.05 -13.42
N ILE A 178 25.38 -13.37 -12.35
CA ILE A 178 24.32 -14.37 -12.36
C ILE A 178 23.01 -13.65 -12.13
N LEU A 179 22.06 -13.80 -13.04
CA LEU A 179 20.68 -13.35 -12.87
C LEU A 179 19.84 -14.52 -12.39
N VAL A 180 19.12 -14.32 -11.29
CA VAL A 180 18.11 -15.26 -10.80
C VAL A 180 16.78 -14.51 -10.80
N CYS A 181 15.84 -14.94 -11.62
CA CYS A 181 14.52 -14.34 -11.63
C CYS A 181 13.73 -14.87 -10.43
N VAL A 182 13.49 -14.00 -9.45
CA VAL A 182 12.75 -14.36 -8.23
C VAL A 182 11.26 -14.07 -8.33
N ALA A 183 10.85 -13.25 -9.30
CA ALA A 183 9.48 -12.78 -9.50
C ALA A 183 9.27 -12.15 -10.88
N GLY A 184 8.01 -12.08 -11.31
CA GLY A 184 7.62 -11.36 -12.53
C GLY A 184 8.01 -12.09 -13.82
N ARG A 185 8.09 -11.30 -14.90
CA ARG A 185 8.48 -11.75 -16.24
C ARG A 185 9.34 -10.68 -16.90
N GLY A 186 10.48 -11.09 -17.43
CA GLY A 186 11.44 -10.22 -18.10
C GLY A 186 12.14 -10.93 -19.27
N PHE A 187 13.14 -10.29 -19.85
CA PHE A 187 13.99 -10.86 -20.89
C PHE A 187 15.46 -10.54 -20.65
N TYR A 188 16.31 -11.49 -20.95
CA TYR A 188 17.74 -11.32 -21.06
C TYR A 188 18.16 -11.49 -22.52
N GLN A 189 19.15 -10.74 -23.00
CA GLN A 189 19.66 -10.89 -24.36
C GLN A 189 21.17 -10.70 -24.41
N GLU A 190 21.86 -11.58 -25.13
CA GLU A 190 23.25 -11.35 -25.52
C GLU A 190 23.32 -10.73 -26.92
N TRP A 191 24.38 -9.96 -27.19
CA TRP A 191 24.60 -9.37 -28.51
C TRP A 191 24.55 -10.45 -29.59
N GLU A 192 23.82 -10.17 -30.68
CA GLU A 192 23.61 -11.08 -31.82
C GLU A 192 22.89 -12.41 -31.49
N LYS A 193 22.39 -12.60 -30.27
CA LYS A 193 21.55 -13.75 -29.90
C LYS A 193 20.08 -13.35 -29.76
N GLU A 194 19.22 -14.37 -29.85
CA GLU A 194 17.79 -14.21 -29.59
C GLU A 194 17.53 -13.89 -28.10
N PRO A 195 16.57 -13.02 -27.77
CA PRO A 195 16.15 -12.77 -26.39
C PRO A 195 15.61 -14.03 -25.71
N ILE A 196 16.00 -14.22 -24.46
CA ILE A 196 15.54 -15.31 -23.60
C ILE A 196 14.51 -14.74 -22.62
N CYS A 197 13.27 -15.25 -22.67
CA CYS A 197 12.25 -14.91 -21.69
C CYS A 197 12.60 -15.54 -20.34
N MET A 198 12.50 -14.75 -19.27
CA MET A 198 12.75 -15.18 -17.90
C MET A 198 11.48 -15.02 -17.05
N THR A 199 11.26 -15.98 -16.16
CA THR A 199 10.17 -16.08 -15.18
C THR A 199 10.72 -16.60 -13.85
N ALA A 200 9.92 -16.51 -12.78
CA ALA A 200 10.36 -16.93 -11.45
C ALA A 200 10.92 -18.37 -11.44
N GLY A 201 12.17 -18.51 -10.99
CA GLY A 201 12.93 -19.77 -10.99
C GLY A 201 13.99 -19.88 -12.10
N ASP A 202 13.91 -19.06 -13.15
CA ASP A 202 14.88 -19.04 -14.22
C ASP A 202 16.22 -18.41 -13.78
N THR A 203 17.33 -18.94 -14.30
CA THR A 203 18.67 -18.46 -14.00
C THR A 203 19.49 -18.30 -15.29
N VAL A 204 20.23 -17.19 -15.39
CA VAL A 204 21.17 -16.93 -16.48
C VAL A 204 22.55 -16.64 -15.90
N ASN A 205 23.58 -17.28 -16.46
CA ASN A 205 24.97 -16.99 -16.15
C ASN A 205 25.54 -16.13 -17.27
N ILE A 206 25.93 -14.90 -16.94
CA ILE A 206 26.52 -13.92 -17.86
C ILE A 206 28.03 -13.96 -17.64
N PRO A 207 28.82 -14.48 -18.59
CA PRO A 207 30.28 -14.47 -18.49
C PRO A 207 30.84 -13.05 -18.43
N ALA A 208 32.04 -12.90 -17.88
CA ALA A 208 32.81 -11.68 -18.08
C ALA A 208 33.00 -11.40 -19.58
N ASP A 209 33.09 -10.12 -19.93
CA ASP A 209 33.27 -9.61 -21.30
C ASP A 209 32.12 -9.91 -22.28
N CYS A 210 30.98 -10.39 -21.77
CA CYS A 210 29.74 -10.52 -22.53
C CYS A 210 29.01 -9.16 -22.63
N PHE A 211 28.56 -8.79 -23.83
CA PHE A 211 27.75 -7.59 -24.07
C PHE A 211 26.25 -7.95 -24.06
N SER A 212 25.53 -7.50 -23.03
CA SER A 212 24.14 -7.89 -22.80
C SER A 212 23.35 -6.87 -21.97
N PRO A 213 22.06 -6.65 -22.25
CA PRO A 213 21.12 -6.01 -21.32
C PRO A 213 20.25 -7.07 -20.63
N TYR A 214 19.44 -6.58 -19.69
CA TYR A 214 18.30 -7.32 -19.13
C TYR A 214 17.14 -6.35 -18.88
N MET A 215 15.92 -6.86 -19.00
CA MET A 215 14.65 -6.13 -19.01
C MET A 215 13.52 -6.93 -18.38
#